data_AF-A0A078JQS3-F1
#
_entry.id   AF-A0A078JQS3-F1
#
_cell.length_a   1.000
_cell.length_b   1.000
_cell.length_c   1.000
_cell.angle_alpha   90.00
_cell.angle_beta   90.00
_cell.angle_gamma   90.00
#
_symmetry.space_group_name_H-M   'P 1'
#
loop_
_entity.id
_entity.type
_entity.pdbx_description
1 polymer ?
#
loop_
_entity_poly.entity_id
_entity_poly.type
_entity_poly.pdbx_seq_one_letter_code
_entity_poly.pdbx_strand_id
1 'polypeptide(L)' 'MDLSTVYDLIKAANYLIIKGLFDLACQRVADEIAACKDHEEIRATLGIVSDYTAEEEAEVLKENEWAFD' A
#
# COMPACT_ATOMS: atom_id res chain seq x y z
N MET A 1 -7.00 2.02 14.72
CA MET A 1 -6.41 0.67 14.68
C MET A 1 -5.09 0.84 13.96
N ASP A 2 -4.00 0.35 14.53
CA ASP A 2 -2.69 0.39 13.87
C ASP A 2 -2.65 -0.59 12.68
N LEU A 3 -1.77 -0.34 11.73
CA LEU A 3 -1.68 -1.10 10.48
C LEU A 3 -1.25 -2.56 10.70
N SER A 4 -0.43 -2.81 11.73
CA SER A 4 -0.01 -4.18 12.11
C SER A 4 -1.21 -5.03 12.49
N THR A 5 -2.11 -4.51 13.32
CA THR A 5 -3.35 -5.20 13.70
C THR A 5 -4.24 -5.46 12.48
N VAL A 6 -4.33 -4.51 11.55
CA VAL A 6 -5.11 -4.69 10.29
C VAL A 6 -4.50 -5.81 9.43
N TYR A 7 -3.18 -5.90 9.32
CA TYR A 7 -2.52 -6.98 8.59
C TYR A 7 -2.77 -8.36 9.19
N ASP A 8 -2.74 -8.46 10.52
CA ASP A 8 -3.09 -9.71 11.20
C ASP A 8 -4.56 -10.09 10.95
N LEU A 9 -5.45 -9.10 10.92
CA LEU A 9 -6.87 -9.30 10.60
C LEU A 9 -7.07 -9.78 9.16
N ILE A 10 -6.36 -9.19 8.18
CA ILE A 10 -6.39 -9.62 6.77
C ILE A 10 -5.95 -11.09 6.66
N LYS A 11 -4.83 -11.45 7.30
CA LYS A 11 -4.31 -12.83 7.30
C LYS A 11 -5.32 -13.81 7.92
N ALA A 12 -5.90 -13.47 9.06
CA ALA A 12 -6.89 -14.30 9.75
C ALA A 12 -8.19 -14.44 8.94
N ALA A 13 -8.70 -13.33 8.39
CA ALA A 13 -9.92 -13.32 7.58
C ALA A 13 -9.76 -14.14 6.30
N ASN A 14 -8.59 -14.05 5.64
CA ASN A 14 -8.26 -14.87 4.47
C ASN A 14 -8.17 -16.36 4.85
N TYR A 15 -7.46 -16.70 5.92
CA TYR A 15 -7.32 -18.08 6.39
C TYR A 15 -8.67 -18.74 6.74
N LEU A 16 -9.56 -17.98 7.37
CA LEU A 16 -10.90 -18.45 7.77
C LEU A 16 -11.97 -18.28 6.67
N ILE A 17 -11.60 -17.74 5.50
CA ILE A 17 -12.50 -17.50 4.35
C ILE A 17 -13.68 -16.58 4.74
N ILE A 18 -13.42 -15.56 5.56
CA ILE A 18 -14.43 -14.57 5.97
C ILE A 18 -14.36 -13.37 5.01
N LYS A 19 -15.03 -13.49 3.85
CA LYS A 19 -14.95 -12.50 2.77
C LYS A 19 -15.24 -11.07 3.22
N GLY A 20 -16.32 -10.85 3.97
CA GLY A 20 -16.70 -9.48 4.38
C GLY A 20 -15.68 -8.80 5.29
N LEU A 21 -15.02 -9.57 6.17
CA LEU A 21 -13.96 -9.05 7.04
C LEU A 21 -12.68 -8.78 6.24
N PHE A 22 -12.35 -9.69 5.32
CA PHE A 22 -11.21 -9.52 4.43
C PHE A 22 -11.36 -8.26 3.57
N ASP A 23 -12.52 -8.09 2.92
CA ASP A 23 -12.80 -6.92 2.09
C ASP A 23 -12.71 -5.62 2.89
N LEU A 24 -13.30 -5.57 4.09
CA LEU A 24 -13.27 -4.38 4.95
C LEU A 24 -11.85 -4.03 5.42
N ALA A 25 -11.06 -5.04 5.78
CA ALA A 25 -9.68 -4.83 6.24
C ALA A 25 -8.76 -4.41 5.07
N CYS A 26 -8.94 -5.00 3.89
CA CYS A 26 -8.24 -4.57 2.66
C CYS A 26 -8.62 -3.14 2.27
N GLN A 27 -9.90 -2.76 2.36
CA GLN A 27 -10.34 -1.39 2.11
C GLN A 27 -9.64 -0.40 3.05
N ARG A 28 -9.51 -0.75 4.34
CA ARG A 28 -8.81 0.13 5.29
C ARG A 28 -7.35 0.37 4.90
N VAL A 29 -6.65 -0.65 4.41
CA VAL A 29 -5.26 -0.50 3.89
C VAL A 29 -5.26 0.35 2.62
N ALA A 30 -6.22 0.15 1.72
CA ALA A 30 -6.35 0.97 0.51
C ALA A 30 -6.61 2.45 0.82
N ASP A 31 -7.42 2.74 1.84
CA ASP A 31 -7.69 4.11 2.29
C ASP A 31 -6.42 4.80 2.84
N GLU A 32 -5.53 4.06 3.51
CA GLU A 32 -4.24 4.58 3.96
C GLU A 32 -3.32 4.89 2.78
N ILE A 33 -3.28 4.02 1.77
CA ILE A 33 -2.51 4.26 0.54
C ILE A 33 -3.04 5.49 -0.20
N ALA A 34 -4.37 5.61 -0.34
CA ALA A 34 -5.00 6.73 -1.02
C ALA A 34 -4.82 8.07 -0.29
N ALA A 35 -4.53 8.05 1.02
CA ALA A 35 -4.24 9.24 1.80
C ALA A 35 -2.79 9.74 1.65
N CYS A 36 -1.88 8.90 1.15
CA CYS A 36 -0.50 9.27 0.89
C CYS A 36 -0.39 10.17 -0.34
N LYS A 37 0.54 11.13 -0.30
CA LYS A 37 0.72 12.11 -1.38
C LYS A 37 1.51 11.55 -2.57
N ASP A 38 2.49 10.70 -2.28
CA ASP A 38 3.43 10.18 -3.26
C ASP A 38 3.90 8.76 -2.88
N HIS A 39 4.69 8.16 -3.78
CA HIS A 39 5.23 6.82 -3.59
C HIS A 39 6.23 6.72 -2.45
N GLU A 40 6.91 7.80 -2.08
CA GLU A 40 7.84 7.83 -0.94
C GLU A 40 7.06 7.72 0.38
N GLU A 41 5.96 8.46 0.52
CA GLU A 41 5.08 8.41 1.68
C GLU A 41 4.37 7.05 1.79
N ILE A 42 3.95 6.45 0.66
CA ILE A 42 3.41 5.09 0.63
C ILE A 42 4.45 4.10 1.18
N ARG A 43 5.69 4.16 0.67
CA ARG A 43 6.77 3.26 1.12
C ARG A 43 7.07 3.43 2.60
N ALA A 44 7.17 4.66 3.10
CA ALA A 44 7.41 4.94 4.51
C ALA A 44 6.28 4.42 5.40
N THR A 45 5.03 4.66 5.02
CA THR A 45 3.83 4.23 5.76
C THR A 45 3.71 2.72 5.84
N LEU A 46 4.02 2.02 4.74
CA LEU A 46 3.96 0.56 4.67
C LEU A 46 5.23 -0.13 5.16
N GLY A 47 6.31 0.62 5.45
CA GLY A 47 7.60 0.08 5.86
C GLY A 47 8.35 -0.65 4.73
N ILE A 48 8.14 -0.22 3.48
CA ILE A 48 8.74 -0.81 2.28
C ILE A 48 10.04 -0.08 1.94
N VAL A 49 11.11 -0.85 1.71
CA VAL A 49 12.38 -0.33 1.19
C VAL A 49 12.36 -0.45 -0.33
N SER A 50 12.68 0.64 -1.03
CA SER A 50 12.79 0.64 -2.50
C SER A 50 13.92 -0.30 -2.94
N ASP A 51 13.65 -1.15 -3.92
CA ASP A 51 14.59 -2.04 -4.58
C ASP A 51 15.04 -1.52 -5.96
N TYR A 52 14.51 -0.37 -6.40
CA TYR A 52 14.92 0.30 -7.63
C TYR A 52 16.30 0.94 -7.50
N THR A 53 17.06 0.89 -8.60
CA THR A 53 18.17 1.82 -8.81
C THR A 53 17.64 3.23 -9.14
N ALA A 54 18.49 4.24 -8.98
CA ALA A 54 18.10 5.63 -9.28
C ALA A 54 17.69 5.85 -10.75
N GLU A 55 18.25 5.07 -11.68
CA GLU A 55 17.92 5.15 -13.11
C GLU A 55 16.54 4.53 -13.39
N GLU A 56 16.27 3.35 -12.84
CA GLU A 56 14.96 2.69 -12.98
C GLU A 56 13.84 3.49 -12.31
N GLU A 57 14.09 4.08 -11.14
CA GLU A 57 13.11 4.93 -10.46
C GLU A 57 12.80 6.19 -11.28
N ALA A 58 13.80 6.81 -11.89
CA ALA A 58 13.60 7.97 -12.76
C ALA A 58 12.81 7.60 -14.04
N GLU A 59 13.03 6.41 -14.60
CA GLU A 59 12.27 5.93 -15.76
C GLU A 59 10.81 5.68 -15.40
N VAL A 60 10.54 4.99 -14.27
CA VAL A 60 9.17 4.76 -13.78
C VAL A 60 8.46 6.07 -13.46
N LEU A 61 9.14 7.05 -12.84
CA LEU A 61 8.55 8.37 -12.57
C LEU A 61 8.19 9.10 -13.87
N LYS A 62 9.09 9.07 -14.86
CA LYS A 62 8.85 9.68 -16.17
C LYS A 62 7.66 9.03 -16.90
N GLU A 63 7.54 7.71 -16.85
CA GLU A 63 6.40 6.99 -17.44
C GLU A 63 5.07 7.31 -16.73
N ASN A 64 5.13 7.65 -15.44
CA ASN A 64 3.95 7.92 -14.60
C ASN A 64 3.73 9.42 -14.33
N GLU A 65 4.36 10.33 -15.08
CA GLU A 65 4.16 11.80 -14.94
C GLU A 65 2.67 12.18 -14.95
N TRP A 66 1.85 11.48 -15.75
CA TRP A 66 0.40 11.69 -15.86
C TRP A 66 -0.38 11.53 -14.54
N ALA A 67 0.18 10.85 -13.54
CA ALA A 67 -0.45 10.63 -12.24
C ALA A 67 -0.19 11.78 -11.24
N PHE A 68 0.71 12.71 -11.58
CA PHE A 68 1.15 13.81 -10.73
C PHE A 68 0.76 15.21 -11.27
N ASP A 69 0.07 15.27 -12.41
CA ASP A 69 -0.57 16.47 -13.00
C ASP A 69 -2.03 16.64 -12.52
#